data_AF-K0IP11-F1
#
_entry.id   AF-K0IP11-F1
#
_cell.length_a   1.000
_cell.length_b   1.000
_cell.length_c   1.000
_cell.angle_alpha   90.00
_cell.angle_beta   90.00
_cell.angle_gamma   90.00
#
_symmetry.space_group_name_H-M   'P 1'
#
loop_
_entity.id
_entity.type
_entity.pdbx_description
1 polymer ?
#
loop_
_entity_poly.entity_id
_entity_poly.type
_entity_poly.pdbx_seq_one_letter_code
_entity_poly.pdbx_strand_id
1 'polypeptide(L)'
;MLAKIAEYIAKKETRDFVLMLRNEYNITSALDVIETWIRIAGYPYRHEVNFSKQAYTIQHEMGRKWSVYLKEQYESLFEDFGLKRVDFTVTDTTLSFMVDTEHLA
;
A
#
# COMPACT_ATOMS: atom_id res chain seq x y z
N MET A 1 -9.75 -11.32 20.62
CA MET A 1 -8.35 -11.34 21.09
C MET A 1 -7.40 -11.73 19.96
N LEU A 2 -7.57 -12.89 19.32
CA LEU A 2 -6.69 -13.37 18.23
C LEU A 2 -6.58 -12.42 17.03
N ALA A 3 -7.70 -11.87 16.53
CA ALA A 3 -7.69 -10.94 15.40
C ALA A 3 -6.83 -9.68 15.65
N LYS A 4 -6.89 -9.12 16.87
CA LYS A 4 -6.07 -7.95 17.26
C LYS A 4 -4.58 -8.30 17.33
N ILE A 5 -4.25 -9.51 17.77
CA ILE A 5 -2.85 -9.98 17.80
C ILE A 5 -2.34 -10.17 16.37
N ALA A 6 -3.15 -10.76 15.49
CA ALA A 6 -2.81 -10.94 14.08
C ALA A 6 -2.59 -9.59 13.38
N GLU A 7 -3.49 -8.62 13.61
CA GLU A 7 -3.35 -7.25 13.09
C GLU A 7 -2.07 -6.58 13.60
N TYR A 8 -1.79 -6.68 14.91
CA TYR A 8 -0.57 -6.13 15.51
C TYR A 8 0.70 -6.73 14.90
N ILE A 9 0.75 -8.05 14.73
CA ILE A 9 1.89 -8.74 14.11
C ILE A 9 2.03 -8.30 12.65
N ALA A 10 0.95 -8.26 11.87
CA ALA A 10 0.99 -7.85 10.47
C ALA A 10 1.51 -6.42 10.29
N LYS A 11 1.07 -5.48 11.14
CA LYS A 11 1.56 -4.09 11.15
C LYS A 11 3.05 -4.03 11.50
N LYS A 12 3.46 -4.76 12.54
CA LYS A 12 4.87 -4.81 12.96
C LYS A 12 5.77 -5.36 11.85
N GLU A 13 5.42 -6.50 11.26
CA GLU A 13 6.18 -7.12 10.18
C GLU A 13 6.28 -6.20 8.95
N THR A 14 5.18 -5.53 8.58
CA THR A 14 5.18 -4.55 7.49
C THR A 14 6.13 -3.39 7.78
N ARG A 15 6.11 -2.85 9.00
CA ARG A 15 7.01 -1.78 9.44
C ARG A 15 8.48 -2.22 9.42
N ASP A 16 8.78 -3.39 9.98
CA ASP A 16 10.14 -3.93 10.04
C ASP A 16 10.69 -4.19 8.62
N PHE A 17 9.84 -4.64 7.69
CA PHE A 17 10.20 -4.82 6.29
C PHE A 17 10.48 -3.50 5.57
N VAL A 18 9.68 -2.46 5.79
CA VAL A 18 9.95 -1.12 5.22
C VAL A 18 11.26 -0.56 5.74
N LEU A 19 11.50 -0.66 7.05
CA LEU A 19 12.77 -0.24 7.67
C LEU A 19 13.96 -1.02 7.13
N MET A 20 13.84 -2.34 6.93
CA MET A 20 14.91 -3.15 6.36
C MET A 20 15.30 -2.70 4.94
N LEU A 21 14.32 -2.32 4.11
CA LEU A 21 14.56 -1.96 2.70
C LEU A 21 14.91 -0.49 2.46
N ARG A 22 14.49 0.42 3.35
CA ARG A 22 14.62 1.87 3.15
C ARG A 22 15.25 2.63 4.30
N ASN A 23 15.52 1.98 5.44
CA ASN A 23 16.10 2.56 6.65
C ASN A 23 15.26 3.70 7.29
N GLU A 24 14.08 3.99 6.74
CA GLU A 24 13.15 5.01 7.21
C GLU A 24 11.71 4.46 7.17
N TYR A 25 10.87 4.91 8.10
CA TYR A 25 9.44 4.56 8.14
C TYR A 25 8.59 5.82 7.95
N ASN A 26 8.45 6.26 6.70
CA ASN A 26 7.58 7.34 6.25
C ASN A 26 6.75 6.89 5.05
N ILE A 27 5.72 7.66 4.68
CA ILE A 27 4.81 7.29 3.58
C ILE A 27 5.55 7.08 2.26
N THR A 28 6.55 7.90 1.96
CA THR A 28 7.35 7.78 0.75
C THR A 28 8.06 6.44 0.71
N SER A 29 8.72 6.04 1.80
CA SER A 29 9.40 4.75 1.92
C SER A 29 8.44 3.57 1.81
N ALA A 30 7.24 3.68 2.39
CA ALA A 30 6.21 2.66 2.31
C ALA A 30 5.69 2.46 0.87
N LEU A 31 5.42 3.56 0.15
CA LEU A 31 5.03 3.52 -1.26
C LEU A 31 6.13 2.93 -2.15
N ASP A 32 7.38 3.29 -1.88
CA ASP A 32 8.55 2.77 -2.58
C ASP A 32 8.69 1.25 -2.45
N VAL A 33 8.36 0.73 -1.26
CA VAL A 33 8.34 -0.71 -0.97
C VAL A 33 7.16 -1.40 -1.65
N ILE A 34 5.96 -0.79 -1.65
CA ILE A 34 4.81 -1.28 -2.42
C ILE A 34 5.18 -1.41 -3.90
N GLU A 35 5.75 -0.36 -4.49
CA GLU A 35 6.13 -0.35 -5.91
C GLU A 35 7.23 -1.39 -6.21
N THR A 36 8.20 -1.54 -5.30
CA THR A 36 9.22 -2.59 -5.41
C THR A 36 8.58 -3.98 -5.45
N TRP A 37 7.60 -4.26 -4.59
CA TRP A 37 6.87 -5.54 -4.59
C TRP A 37 6.09 -5.77 -5.88
N ILE A 38 5.36 -4.75 -6.36
CA ILE A 38 4.61 -4.82 -7.62
C ILE A 38 5.54 -5.15 -8.78
N ARG A 39 6.71 -4.50 -8.82
CA ARG A 39 7.73 -4.72 -9.85
C ARG A 39 8.32 -6.13 -9.77
N ILE A 40 8.66 -6.62 -8.58
CA ILE A 40 9.20 -7.99 -8.39
C ILE A 40 8.15 -9.05 -8.74
N ALA A 41 6.88 -8.81 -8.42
CA ALA A 41 5.77 -9.69 -8.77
C ALA A 41 5.47 -9.71 -10.28
N GLY A 42 6.06 -8.78 -11.06
CA GLY A 42 5.86 -8.69 -12.50
C GLY A 42 4.48 -8.16 -12.90
N TYR A 43 3.78 -7.48 -12.00
CA TYR A 43 2.48 -6.89 -12.31
C TYR A 43 2.65 -5.67 -13.21
N PRO A 44 1.93 -5.58 -14.35
CA PRO A 44 1.77 -4.32 -15.05
C PRO A 44 1.16 -3.28 -14.12
N TYR A 45 1.76 -2.10 -14.06
CA TYR A 45 1.25 -1.00 -13.25
C TYR A 45 1.48 0.35 -13.90
N ARG A 46 0.68 1.33 -13.47
CA ARG A 46 0.83 2.74 -13.78
C ARG A 46 1.05 3.48 -12.47
N HIS A 47 2.06 4.34 -12.44
CA HIS A 47 2.32 5.27 -11.36
C HIS A 47 2.39 6.68 -11.95
N GLU A 48 1.49 7.56 -11.52
CA GLU A 48 1.42 8.95 -11.93
C GLU A 48 1.67 9.86 -10.73
N VAL A 49 2.58 10.82 -10.86
CA VAL A 49 2.94 11.77 -9.80
C VAL A 49 2.54 13.18 -10.22
N ASN A 50 1.79 13.86 -9.37
CA ASN A 50 1.41 15.26 -9.53
C ASN A 50 1.63 16.00 -8.21
N PHE A 51 2.79 16.67 -8.10
CA PHE A 51 3.28 17.26 -6.85
C PHE A 51 3.32 16.21 -5.73
N SER A 52 2.47 16.36 -4.73
CA SER A 52 2.30 15.49 -3.57
C SER A 52 1.32 14.33 -3.80
N LYS A 53 0.54 14.36 -4.88
CA LYS A 53 -0.45 13.33 -5.17
C LYS A 53 0.16 12.25 -6.04
N GLN A 54 0.11 11.02 -5.57
CA GLN A 54 0.57 9.84 -6.29
C GLN A 54 -0.61 8.91 -6.55
N ALA A 55 -0.84 8.59 -7.82
CA ALA A 55 -1.89 7.68 -8.26
C ALA A 55 -1.28 6.37 -8.77
N TYR A 56 -1.80 5.26 -8.26
CA TYR A 56 -1.36 3.92 -8.62
C TYR A 56 -2.51 3.16 -9.27
N THR A 57 -2.21 2.39 -10.31
CA THR A 57 -3.12 1.39 -10.89
C THR A 57 -2.34 0.13 -11.17
N ILE A 58 -2.70 -0.96 -10.50
CA ILE A 58 -1.97 -2.23 -10.48
C ILE A 58 -2.84 -3.31 -11.11
N GLN A 59 -2.39 -3.91 -12.21
CA GLN A 59 -3.07 -5.02 -12.86
C GLN A 59 -2.40 -6.33 -12.41
N HIS A 60 -3.09 -7.10 -11.57
CA HIS A 60 -2.54 -8.32 -10.96
C HIS A 60 -3.16 -9.61 -11.51
N GLU A 61 -4.38 -9.59 -12.10
CA GLU A 61 -5.05 -10.75 -12.71
C GLU A 61 -5.25 -11.98 -11.79
N MET A 62 -5.41 -11.76 -10.48
CA MET A 62 -5.51 -12.84 -9.46
C MET A 62 -6.92 -13.05 -8.87
N GLY A 63 -7.92 -12.35 -9.39
CA GLY A 63 -9.30 -12.42 -8.89
C GLY A 63 -9.57 -11.50 -7.70
N ARG A 64 -10.86 -11.22 -7.47
CA ARG A 64 -11.35 -10.21 -6.52
C ARG A 64 -10.86 -10.38 -5.08
N LYS A 65 -10.68 -11.62 -4.62
CA LYS A 65 -10.20 -11.89 -3.24
C LYS A 65 -8.80 -11.32 -3.03
N TRP A 66 -7.95 -11.40 -4.04
CA TRP A 66 -6.62 -10.81 -4.00
C TRP A 66 -6.67 -9.29 -4.00
N SER A 67 -7.54 -8.70 -4.81
CA SER A 67 -7.73 -7.25 -4.88
C SER A 67 -8.21 -6.68 -3.54
N VAL A 68 -9.16 -7.37 -2.89
CA VAL A 68 -9.62 -7.02 -1.53
C VAL A 68 -8.50 -7.20 -0.52
N TYR A 69 -7.76 -8.30 -0.57
CA TYR A 69 -6.61 -8.52 0.32
C TYR A 69 -5.58 -7.37 0.24
N LEU A 70 -5.19 -6.97 -0.97
CA LEU A 70 -4.26 -5.86 -1.18
C LEU A 70 -4.84 -4.53 -0.69
N LYS A 71 -6.13 -4.26 -0.95
CA LYS A 71 -6.82 -3.07 -0.42
C LYS A 71 -6.69 -3.00 1.10
N GLU A 72 -7.10 -4.04 1.82
CA GLU A 72 -7.08 -4.03 3.29
C GLU A 72 -5.65 -3.86 3.84
N GLN A 73 -4.65 -4.49 3.21
CA GLN A 73 -3.25 -4.31 3.59
C GLN A 73 -2.76 -2.87 3.38
N TYR A 74 -3.05 -2.27 2.23
CA TYR A 74 -2.60 -0.91 1.92
C TYR A 74 -3.35 0.14 2.72
N GLU A 75 -4.66 -0.03 2.89
CA GLU A 75 -5.48 0.83 3.76
C GLU A 75 -4.94 0.83 5.18
N SER A 76 -4.65 -0.35 5.75
CA SER A 76 -4.05 -0.46 7.09
C SER A 76 -2.68 0.20 7.18
N LEU A 77 -1.84 0.07 6.15
CA LEU A 77 -0.54 0.73 6.09
C LEU A 77 -0.67 2.26 6.00
N PHE A 78 -1.62 2.77 5.21
CA PHE A 78 -1.85 4.20 5.06
C PHE A 78 -2.41 4.83 6.33
N GLU A 79 -3.21 4.10 7.11
CA GLU A 79 -3.68 4.55 8.43
C GLU A 79 -2.53 4.81 9.44
N ASP A 80 -1.45 4.01 9.40
CA ASP A 80 -0.26 4.23 10.24
C ASP A 80 0.39 5.60 9.97
N PHE A 81 0.19 6.12 8.75
CA PHE A 81 0.63 7.43 8.32
C PHE A 81 -0.50 8.48 8.37
N GLY A 82 -1.61 8.24 9.08
CA GLY A 82 -2.69 9.22 9.21
C GLY A 82 -3.59 9.40 7.98
N LEU A 83 -3.39 8.62 6.92
CA LEU A 83 -4.16 8.69 5.67
C LEU A 83 -5.41 7.79 5.77
N LYS A 84 -6.43 8.26 6.50
CA LYS A 84 -7.62 7.44 6.88
C LYS A 84 -8.71 7.29 5.81
N ARG A 85 -8.55 7.88 4.62
CA ARG A 85 -9.59 7.94 3.58
C ARG A 85 -9.00 7.88 2.18
N VAL A 86 -8.14 6.90 1.95
CA VAL A 86 -7.62 6.63 0.61
C VAL A 86 -8.75 5.96 -0.20
N ASP A 87 -9.15 6.58 -1.30
CA ASP A 87 -10.16 6.01 -2.18
C ASP A 87 -9.54 4.88 -3.01
N PHE A 88 -10.10 3.68 -2.89
CA PHE A 88 -9.70 2.52 -3.67
C PHE A 88 -10.76 2.19 -4.73
N THR A 89 -10.32 1.95 -5.95
CA THR A 89 -11.11 1.26 -6.98
C THR A 89 -10.64 -0.18 -7.07
N VAL A 90 -11.54 -1.11 -6.75
CA VAL A 90 -11.26 -2.55 -6.70
C VAL A 90 -12.06 -3.25 -7.79
N THR A 91 -11.38 -3.95 -8.69
CA THR A 91 -12.00 -4.89 -9.64
C THR A 91 -11.52 -6.30 -9.34
N ASP A 92 -11.84 -7.27 -10.18
CA ASP A 92 -11.36 -8.64 -10.02
C ASP A 92 -9.87 -8.78 -10.36
N THR A 93 -9.30 -7.84 -11.12
CA THR A 93 -7.94 -7.98 -11.67
C THR A 93 -7.08 -6.74 -11.47
N THR A 94 -7.67 -5.65 -10.99
CA THR A 94 -7.03 -4.35 -10.86
C THR A 94 -7.32 -3.73 -9.50
N LEU A 95 -6.29 -3.10 -8.92
CA LEU A 95 -6.41 -2.23 -7.76
C LEU A 95 -5.86 -0.85 -8.10
N SER A 96 -6.66 0.19 -7.92
CA SER A 96 -6.22 1.57 -8.07
C SER A 96 -6.46 2.38 -6.81
N PHE A 97 -5.56 3.30 -6.50
CA PHE A 97 -5.67 4.22 -5.36
C PHE A 97 -4.86 5.49 -5.58
N MET A 98 -5.19 6.54 -4.81
CA MET A 98 -4.45 7.80 -4.81
C MET A 98 -4.11 8.19 -3.38
N VAL A 99 -2.86 8.58 -3.16
CA VAL A 99 -2.36 9.07 -1.88
C VAL A 99 -1.83 10.49 -2.03
N ASP A 100 -2.04 11.32 -1.01
CA ASP A 100 -1.46 12.64 -0.90
C ASP A 100 -0.35 12.60 0.15
N THR A 101 0.88 12.88 -0.27
CA THR A 101 2.06 12.86 0.62
C THR A 101 2.34 14.22 1.25
N GLU A 102 1.66 15.29 0.84
CA GLU A 102 1.64 16.57 1.56
C GLU A 102 0.58 16.48 2.65
N HIS A 103 0.99 16.07 3.85
CA HIS A 103 0.41 16.50 5.15
C HIS A 103 0.92 15.68 6.34
N LEU A 104 2.09 15.06 6.22
CA LEU A 104 2.72 14.32 7.32
C LEU A 104 3.91 15.10 7.87
N ALA A 105 3.58 16.23 8.50
CA ALA A 105 4.47 16.96 9.39
C ALA A 105 4.09 16.69 10.84
#